data_AF-A0A8T8K9J6-F1
#
_entry.id   AF-A0A8T8K9J6-F1
#
_cell.length_a   1.000
_cell.length_b   1.000
_cell.length_c   1.000
_cell.angle_alpha   90.00
_cell.angle_beta   90.00
_cell.angle_gamma   90.00
#
_symmetry.space_group_name_H-M   'P 1'
#
loop_
_entity.id
_entity.type
_entity.pdbx_description
1 polymer ?
#
loop_
_entity_poly.entity_id
_entity_poly.type
_entity_poly.pdbx_seq_one_letter_code
_entity_poly.pdbx_strand_id
1 'polypeptide(L)' 'MMVAKKGEKYRCEVCGLTINVEEECGCDECAIVCCGKPMEKKE' A
#
# COMPACT_ATOMS: atom_id res chain seq x y z
N MET A 1 -0.79 -12.18 3.78
CA MET A 1 -1.05 -10.78 3.37
C MET A 1 -0.12 -10.46 2.20
N MET A 2 -0.58 -9.78 1.15
CA MET A 2 0.21 -9.61 -0.10
C MET A 2 1.26 -8.48 0.02
N VAL A 3 2.46 -8.72 -0.49
CA VAL A 3 3.54 -7.73 -0.64
C VAL A 3 3.16 -6.69 -1.67
N ALA A 4 3.33 -5.42 -1.33
CA ALA A 4 3.16 -4.30 -2.25
C ALA A 4 4.28 -4.32 -3.30
N LYS A 5 3.91 -4.36 -4.59
CA LYS A 5 4.83 -4.45 -5.72
C LYS A 5 5.06 -3.09 -6.36
N LYS A 6 6.24 -2.92 -6.95
CA LYS A 6 6.57 -1.72 -7.75
C LYS A 6 5.49 -1.46 -8.82
N GLY A 7 5.05 -0.21 -8.88
CA GLY A 7 4.02 0.27 -9.81
C GLY A 7 2.59 0.13 -9.28
N GLU A 8 2.36 -0.57 -8.17
CA GLU A 8 1.04 -0.64 -7.56
C GLU A 8 0.67 0.69 -6.90
N LYS A 9 -0.63 1.01 -6.96
CA LYS A 9 -1.20 2.19 -6.31
C LYS A 9 -2.01 1.77 -5.11
N TYR A 10 -1.93 2.55 -4.05
CA TYR A 10 -2.73 2.33 -2.85
C TYR A 10 -3.43 3.61 -2.45
N ARG A 11 -4.66 3.49 -1.94
CA ARG A 11 -5.42 4.62 -1.40
C ARG A 11 -5.88 4.34 0.02
N CYS A 12 -5.72 5.34 0.89
CA CYS A 12 -6.32 5.34 2.21
C CYS A 12 -7.78 5.76 2.08
N GLU A 13 -8.70 4.91 2.55
CA GLU A 13 -10.13 5.21 2.55
C GLU A 13 -10.52 6.29 3.58
N VAL A 14 -9.73 6.45 4.64
CA VAL A 14 -10.04 7.40 5.73
C VAL A 14 -9.71 8.83 5.34
N CYS A 15 -8.49 9.08 4.86
CA CYS A 15 -8.01 10.43 4.54
C CYS A 15 -7.90 10.73 3.05
N GLY A 16 -8.01 9.70 2.18
CA GLY A 16 -7.92 9.85 0.74
C GLY A 16 -6.50 9.90 0.16
N LEU A 17 -5.45 9.81 1.01
CA LEU A 17 -4.05 9.77 0.57
C LEU A 17 -3.85 8.64 -0.44
N THR A 18 -3.22 8.94 -1.57
CA THR A 18 -2.87 7.96 -2.61
C THR A 18 -1.36 7.92 -2.75
N ILE A 19 -0.80 6.72 -2.82
CA ILE A 19 0.63 6.49 -2.99
C ILE A 19 0.88 5.56 -4.19
N ASN A 20 2.05 5.67 -4.79
CA ASN A 20 2.60 4.69 -5.73
C ASN A 20 3.78 3.99 -5.08
N VAL A 21 3.90 2.68 -5.28
CA VAL A 21 5.07 1.92 -4.86
C VAL A 21 6.17 2.13 -5.90
N GLU A 22 7.23 2.85 -5.56
CA GLU A 22 8.39 3.04 -6.46
C GLU A 22 9.39 1.89 -6.36
N GLU A 23 9.50 1.30 -5.17
CA GLU A 23 10.38 0.18 -4.84
C GLU A 23 9.70 -0.71 -3.79
N GLU A 24 9.84 -2.03 -3.94
CA GLU A 24 9.28 -3.00 -2.99
C GLU A 24 10.23 -3.22 -1.80
N CYS A 25 9.69 -3.49 -0.61
CA CYS A 25 10.50 -3.71 0.61
C CYS A 25 11.46 -4.92 0.47
N GLY A 26 11.04 -5.97 -0.24
CA GLY A 26 11.65 -7.30 -0.15
C GLY A 26 11.22 -8.11 1.08
N CYS A 27 10.33 -7.57 1.92
CA CYS A 27 9.66 -8.27 3.01
C CYS A 27 8.74 -9.39 2.47
N ASP A 28 8.66 -10.55 3.11
CA ASP A 28 7.76 -11.66 2.70
C ASP A 28 6.27 -11.32 2.86
N GLU A 29 5.91 -10.58 3.92
CA GLU A 29 4.55 -10.07 4.14
C GLU A 29 4.63 -8.67 4.77
N CYS A 30 4.19 -7.63 4.05
CA CYS A 30 4.16 -6.27 4.56
C CYS A 30 2.94 -5.52 4.03
N ALA A 31 2.11 -4.99 4.94
CA ALA A 31 0.94 -4.19 4.60
C ALA A 31 1.27 -2.70 4.73
N ILE A 32 0.81 -1.89 3.78
CA ILE A 32 0.93 -0.44 3.89
C ILE A 32 -0.18 0.07 4.79
N VAL A 33 0.17 0.75 5.88
CA VAL A 33 -0.80 1.26 6.88
C VAL A 33 -0.86 2.77 6.83
N CYS A 34 -2.07 3.32 6.75
CA CYS A 34 -2.36 4.74 6.89
C CYS A 34 -3.59 4.92 7.78
N CYS A 35 -3.58 5.94 8.66
CA CYS A 35 -4.66 6.16 9.63
C CYS A 35 -4.97 4.93 10.52
N GLY A 36 -3.95 4.10 10.81
CA GLY A 36 -4.09 2.90 11.63
C GLY A 36 -4.83 1.74 10.96
N LYS A 37 -5.11 1.83 9.65
CA LYS A 37 -5.73 0.76 8.86
C LYS A 37 -4.85 0.39 7.65
N PRO A 38 -4.86 -0.87 7.21
CA PRO A 38 -4.24 -1.26 5.95
C PRO A 38 -4.89 -0.50 4.79
N MET A 39 -4.07 0.01 3.88
CA MET A 39 -4.54 0.70 2.67
C MET A 39 -5.04 -0.32 1.63
N GLU A 40 -5.95 0.11 0.76
CA GLU A 40 -6.47 -0.72 -0.32
C GLU A 40 -5.69 -0.50 -1.61
N LYS A 41 -5.40 -1.60 -2.32
CA LYS A 41 -4.81 -1.56 -3.66
C LYS A 41 -5.83 -1.00 -4.64
N LYS A 42 -5.40 -0.04 -5.46
CA LYS A 42 -6.17 0.46 -6.61
C LYS A 42 -5.63 -0.15 -7.90
N GLU A 43 -6.56 -0.59 -8.75
CA GLU A 43 -6.27 -0.99 -10.14
C GLU A 43 -5.78 0.20 -11.00
#